data_AF-A0A9P5BI52-F1
#
_entry.id   AF-A0A9P5BI52-F1
#
_cell.length_a   1.000
_cell.length_b   1.000
_cell.length_c   1.000
_cell.angle_alpha   90.00
_cell.angle_beta   90.00
_cell.angle_gamma   90.00
#
_symmetry.space_group_name_H-M   'P 1'
#
loop_
_entity.id
_entity.type
_entity.pdbx_description
1 polymer ?
#
loop_
_entity_poly.entity_id
_entity_poly.type
_entity_poly.pdbx_seq_one_letter_code
_entity_poly.pdbx_strand_id
1 'polypeptide(L)'
;MQTLPNSISDEISRALENGIELEWEDVYDSVNPFGDTRGRAFNSVWTFDLGKDVLFLTKHDRVCSAPLSLARDRLLSLDDFEILKSPTGAIAEDELVSAPYWDLRPDGNHRKRAFLGRMLRDFGHTWRHVLRAEMNNITFTKLAYAVIWILNLDFTIVERTGFEHVAGRGGPYVGVADLPPWEAPDDPIVRAGTSWIVLARGIPKGLDMIREHMKTHATFADTTGTATYTILTLSQIICCKIHNDELVYTRPEKLFIDALPSDSAIDLLLWTSNLRATPEPSRLTYLPIEIQDRILRHATKSSVAAAKFGIELSLGSPFSWTERCRRIKLEEVLRHRTEASPVESQIFLKGVMSGLSYKLEAAPLGFKVDMSSLPAPPLPTVAMLPP
;
A
#
# COMPACT_ATOMS: atom_id res chain seq x y z
N MET A 1 -32.63 2.48 8.53
CA MET A 1 -31.39 2.30 9.32
C MET A 1 -31.53 3.09 10.59
N GLN A 2 -31.89 2.44 11.70
CA GLN A 2 -31.78 3.06 13.02
C GLN A 2 -30.34 2.87 13.46
N THR A 3 -29.59 3.96 13.54
CA THR A 3 -28.29 3.98 14.22
C THR A 3 -28.55 3.71 15.69
N LEU A 4 -27.99 2.61 16.20
CA LEU A 4 -27.91 2.38 17.65
C LEU A 4 -27.26 3.60 18.29
N PRO A 5 -27.78 4.12 19.41
CA PRO A 5 -27.13 5.22 20.12
C PRO A 5 -25.75 4.77 20.60
N ASN A 6 -24.73 5.61 20.41
CA ASN A 6 -23.33 5.35 20.80
C ASN A 6 -23.18 4.79 22.23
N SER A 7 -24.12 5.13 23.13
CA SER A 7 -24.20 4.63 24.50
C SER A 7 -24.27 3.11 24.67
N ILE A 8 -24.88 2.36 23.72
CA ILE A 8 -25.03 0.90 23.84
C ILE A 8 -23.74 0.19 23.44
N SER A 9 -23.01 0.75 22.46
CA SER A 9 -21.71 0.23 22.03
C SER A 9 -20.70 0.28 23.17
N ASP A 10 -20.64 1.40 23.89
CA ASP A 10 -19.69 1.61 24.99
C ASP A 10 -19.95 0.71 26.21
N GLU A 11 -21.21 0.34 26.47
CA GLU A 11 -21.56 -0.57 27.56
C GLU A 11 -21.21 -2.03 27.22
N ILE A 12 -21.44 -2.45 25.98
CA ILE A 12 -21.08 -3.79 25.50
C ILE A 12 -19.57 -3.97 25.49
N SER A 13 -18.81 -3.00 24.96
CA SER A 13 -17.34 -3.05 24.98
C SER A 13 -16.80 -3.15 26.39
N ARG A 14 -17.26 -2.31 27.32
CA ARG A 14 -16.86 -2.38 28.73
C ARG A 14 -17.23 -3.70 29.40
N ALA A 15 -18.38 -4.29 29.07
CA ALA A 15 -18.78 -5.59 29.60
C ALA A 15 -17.86 -6.72 29.09
N LEU A 16 -17.48 -6.67 27.81
CA LEU A 16 -16.54 -7.64 27.21
C LEU A 16 -15.13 -7.50 27.78
N GLU A 17 -14.61 -6.28 27.90
CA GLU A 17 -13.30 -5.99 28.48
C GLU A 17 -13.18 -6.48 29.92
N ASN A 18 -14.23 -6.27 30.73
CA ASN A 18 -14.27 -6.75 32.12
C ASN A 18 -14.44 -8.28 32.23
N GLY A 19 -15.05 -8.91 31.22
CA GLY A 19 -15.39 -10.33 31.24
C GLY A 19 -14.32 -11.25 30.65
N ILE A 20 -13.36 -10.72 29.89
CA ILE A 20 -12.35 -11.51 29.17
C ILE A 20 -10.97 -10.86 29.34
N GLU A 21 -10.07 -11.58 30.00
CA GLU A 21 -8.67 -11.19 30.17
C GLU A 21 -7.87 -11.44 28.88
N LEU A 22 -7.98 -10.51 27.93
CA LEU A 22 -7.18 -10.46 26.71
C LEU A 22 -6.67 -9.02 26.48
N GLU A 23 -5.69 -8.88 25.59
CA GLU A 23 -5.33 -7.56 25.07
C GLU A 23 -6.45 -7.10 24.15
N TRP A 24 -7.08 -5.98 24.50
CA TRP A 24 -8.15 -5.36 23.75
C TRP A 24 -7.61 -4.19 22.94
N GLU A 25 -7.98 -4.13 21.69
CA GLU A 25 -7.69 -3.01 20.80
C GLU A 25 -8.97 -2.64 20.06
N ASP A 26 -9.34 -1.36 20.12
CA ASP A 26 -10.45 -0.83 19.35
C ASP A 26 -9.96 -0.52 17.93
N VAL A 27 -10.43 -1.29 16.97
CA VAL A 27 -10.02 -1.20 15.56
C VAL A 27 -11.22 -0.92 14.68
N TYR A 28 -11.02 -0.04 13.70
CA TYR A 28 -12.10 0.38 12.83
C TYR A 28 -12.42 -0.62 11.72
N ASP A 29 -11.60 -1.67 11.50
CA ASP A 29 -11.87 -2.68 10.48
C ASP A 29 -11.27 -4.05 10.86
N SER A 30 -11.71 -5.10 10.17
CA SER A 30 -11.16 -6.44 10.33
C SER A 30 -9.99 -6.68 9.38
N VAL A 31 -9.01 -7.46 9.83
CA VAL A 31 -7.84 -7.87 9.05
C VAL A 31 -7.83 -9.38 8.82
N ASN A 32 -7.32 -9.81 7.67
CA ASN A 32 -7.13 -11.23 7.39
C ASN A 32 -5.64 -11.58 7.45
N PRO A 33 -5.18 -12.34 8.47
CA PRO A 33 -3.78 -12.69 8.58
C PRO A 33 -3.35 -13.76 7.56
N PHE A 34 -4.29 -14.49 6.95
CA PHE A 34 -3.97 -15.60 6.06
C PHE A 34 -3.54 -15.15 4.67
N GLY A 35 -2.70 -15.95 4.01
CA GLY A 35 -2.12 -15.62 2.70
C GLY A 35 -0.92 -14.68 2.76
N ASP A 36 -0.58 -14.14 3.93
CA ASP A 36 0.61 -13.34 4.18
C ASP A 36 1.65 -14.13 5.00
N THR A 37 2.93 -14.06 4.64
CA THR A 37 4.01 -14.70 5.41
C THR A 37 4.13 -14.14 6.83
N ARG A 38 3.73 -12.88 7.06
CA ARG A 38 3.65 -12.26 8.39
C ARG A 38 2.58 -12.90 9.26
N GLY A 39 1.53 -13.47 8.66
CA GLY A 39 0.45 -14.14 9.36
C GLY A 39 0.72 -15.59 9.76
N ARG A 40 1.92 -16.12 9.52
CA ARG A 40 2.28 -17.50 9.89
C ARG A 40 2.19 -17.80 11.39
N ALA A 41 2.17 -16.78 12.24
CA ALA A 41 1.95 -16.95 13.67
C ALA A 41 0.49 -17.28 14.04
N PHE A 42 -0.46 -17.05 13.12
CA PHE A 42 -1.88 -17.24 13.35
C PHE A 42 -2.33 -18.60 12.80
N ASN A 43 -3.01 -19.39 13.65
CA ASN A 43 -3.60 -20.68 13.25
C ASN A 43 -5.09 -20.57 12.90
N SER A 44 -5.79 -19.62 13.52
CA SER A 44 -7.22 -19.40 13.35
C SER A 44 -7.59 -17.97 13.75
N VAL A 45 -8.60 -17.40 13.10
CA VAL A 45 -9.27 -16.16 13.49
C VAL A 45 -10.73 -16.49 13.81
N TRP A 46 -11.19 -16.01 14.96
CA TRP A 46 -12.58 -16.15 15.41
C TRP A 46 -13.25 -14.78 15.34
N THR A 47 -14.35 -14.67 14.60
CA THR A 47 -15.06 -13.39 14.43
C THR A 47 -16.49 -13.53 14.91
N PHE A 48 -16.85 -12.76 15.94
CA PHE A 48 -18.21 -12.68 16.46
C PHE A 48 -18.96 -11.55 15.75
N ASP A 49 -19.77 -11.88 14.73
CA ASP A 49 -20.65 -10.91 14.06
C ASP A 49 -21.98 -10.84 14.80
N LEU A 50 -22.05 -9.94 15.78
CA LEU A 50 -23.24 -9.74 16.61
C LEU A 50 -24.43 -9.20 15.82
N GLY A 51 -24.19 -8.49 14.71
CA GLY A 51 -25.25 -7.93 13.87
C GLY A 51 -25.97 -9.00 13.06
N LYS A 52 -25.24 -10.03 12.62
CA LYS A 52 -25.80 -11.18 11.90
C LYS A 52 -26.12 -12.38 12.79
N ASP A 53 -25.76 -12.32 14.07
CA ASP A 53 -25.87 -13.42 15.02
C ASP A 53 -25.06 -14.67 14.62
N VAL A 54 -23.85 -14.49 14.09
CA VAL A 54 -22.99 -15.55 13.54
C VAL A 54 -21.56 -15.49 14.10
N LEU A 55 -20.99 -16.66 14.39
CA LEU A 55 -19.58 -16.87 14.70
C LEU A 55 -18.86 -17.43 13.48
N PHE A 56 -17.84 -16.73 12.99
CA PHE A 56 -16.97 -17.23 11.93
C PHE A 56 -15.67 -17.80 12.51
N LEU A 57 -15.23 -18.93 11.96
CA LEU A 57 -13.92 -19.52 12.17
C LEU A 57 -13.17 -19.51 10.85
N THR A 58 -12.20 -18.62 10.74
CA THR A 58 -11.33 -18.52 9.56
C THR A 58 -10.01 -19.22 9.86
N LYS A 59 -9.63 -20.14 8.97
CA LYS A 59 -8.31 -20.80 8.95
C LYS A 59 -7.65 -20.54 7.60
N HIS A 60 -6.38 -20.95 7.47
CA HIS A 60 -5.61 -20.77 6.24
C HIS A 60 -6.25 -21.38 4.98
N ASP A 61 -7.07 -22.41 5.11
CA ASP A 61 -7.64 -23.22 4.03
C ASP A 61 -9.16 -23.11 3.91
N ARG A 62 -9.85 -22.60 4.93
CA ARG A 62 -11.31 -22.62 5.00
C ARG A 62 -11.87 -21.51 5.87
N VAL A 63 -13.09 -21.11 5.56
CA VAL A 63 -13.93 -20.31 6.45
C VAL A 63 -15.12 -21.16 6.84
N CYS A 64 -15.41 -21.24 8.13
CA CYS A 64 -16.61 -21.90 8.63
C CYS A 64 -17.45 -20.92 9.43
N SER A 65 -18.75 -21.19 9.55
CA SER A 65 -19.66 -20.39 10.35
C SER A 65 -20.59 -21.25 11.21
N ALA A 66 -20.94 -20.75 12.38
CA ALA A 66 -21.97 -21.31 13.25
C ALA A 66 -22.87 -20.17 13.78
N PRO A 67 -24.19 -20.38 13.95
CA PRO A 67 -25.05 -19.41 14.60
C PRO A 67 -24.63 -19.16 16.06
N LEU A 68 -24.60 -17.90 16.49
CA LEU A 68 -24.29 -17.54 17.88
C LEU A 68 -25.39 -17.99 18.85
N SER A 69 -26.63 -18.17 18.39
CA SER A 69 -27.71 -18.77 19.17
C SER A 69 -27.32 -20.13 19.75
N LEU A 70 -26.62 -20.98 18.99
CA LEU A 70 -26.16 -22.28 19.47
C LEU A 70 -25.16 -22.15 20.63
N ALA A 71 -24.31 -21.11 20.61
CA ALA A 71 -23.33 -20.84 21.66
C ALA A 71 -23.97 -20.35 22.97
N ARG A 72 -25.16 -19.73 22.89
CA ARG A 72 -25.93 -19.30 24.07
C ARG A 72 -26.60 -20.48 24.77
N ASP A 73 -27.00 -21.49 24.00
CA ASP A 73 -27.70 -22.66 24.52
C ASP A 73 -26.74 -23.74 25.03
N ARG A 74 -25.56 -23.89 24.41
CA ARG A 74 -24.57 -24.90 24.78
C ARG A 74 -23.16 -24.55 24.32
N LEU A 75 -22.18 -25.31 24.83
CA LEU A 75 -20.82 -25.29 24.32
C LEU A 75 -20.80 -25.75 22.84
N LEU A 76 -20.13 -24.98 21.99
CA LEU A 76 -19.92 -25.31 20.59
C LEU A 76 -18.78 -26.32 20.42
N SER A 77 -18.98 -27.23 19.47
CA SER A 77 -17.99 -28.15 18.94
C SER A 77 -17.62 -27.75 17.50
N LEU A 78 -16.52 -28.28 16.97
CA LEU A 78 -16.14 -28.02 15.57
C LEU A 78 -17.15 -28.57 14.55
N ASP A 79 -17.98 -29.54 14.94
CA ASP A 79 -19.00 -30.13 14.07
C ASP A 79 -20.22 -29.21 13.88
N ASP A 80 -20.37 -28.20 14.74
CA ASP A 80 -21.42 -27.18 14.64
C ASP A 80 -21.12 -26.12 13.56
N PHE A 81 -19.93 -26.17 12.97
CA PHE A 81 -19.47 -25.22 11.98
C PHE A 81 -19.68 -25.74 10.56
N GLU A 82 -20.51 -25.03 9.81
CA GLU A 82 -20.69 -25.28 8.39
C GLU A 82 -19.59 -24.60 7.59
N ILE A 83 -18.99 -25.32 6.64
CA ILE A 83 -17.98 -24.75 5.73
C ILE A 83 -18.70 -23.78 4.79
N LEU A 84 -18.33 -22.51 4.88
CA LEU A 84 -18.71 -21.54 3.87
C LEU A 84 -17.90 -21.87 2.62
N LYS A 85 -18.60 -22.24 1.54
CA LYS A 85 -17.96 -22.28 0.22
C LYS A 85 -17.29 -20.93 0.02
N SER A 86 -15.98 -20.93 -0.24
CA SER A 86 -15.25 -19.72 -0.55
C SER A 86 -16.10 -18.89 -1.51
N PRO A 87 -16.32 -17.60 -1.25
CA PRO A 87 -16.78 -16.71 -2.30
C PRO A 87 -15.63 -16.56 -3.28
N THR A 88 -15.33 -17.62 -4.04
CA THR A 88 -14.90 -17.47 -5.41
C THR A 88 -16.13 -17.02 -6.18
N GLY A 89 -16.64 -15.84 -5.80
CA GLY A 89 -17.25 -14.96 -6.76
C GLY A 89 -16.11 -14.61 -7.69
N ALA A 90 -15.89 -15.45 -8.70
CA ALA A 90 -15.57 -14.91 -9.99
C ALA A 90 -16.61 -13.80 -10.17
N ILE A 91 -16.19 -12.56 -9.90
CA ILE A 91 -16.89 -11.38 -10.39
C ILE A 91 -17.19 -11.77 -11.82
N ALA A 92 -18.47 -11.89 -12.15
CA ALA A 92 -18.89 -12.28 -13.48
C ALA A 92 -18.15 -11.34 -14.45
N GLU A 93 -17.07 -11.85 -15.05
CA GLU A 93 -16.29 -11.15 -16.06
C GLU A 93 -17.16 -10.94 -17.33
N ASP A 94 -18.40 -11.45 -17.32
CA ASP A 94 -19.32 -11.52 -18.44
C ASP A 94 -20.33 -10.35 -18.58
N GLU A 95 -20.50 -9.44 -17.61
CA GLU A 95 -21.48 -8.34 -17.77
C GLU A 95 -20.91 -7.00 -18.28
N LEU A 96 -19.60 -6.89 -18.52
CA LEU A 96 -18.96 -5.69 -19.09
C LEU A 96 -18.52 -5.86 -20.55
N VAL A 97 -19.06 -6.86 -21.26
CA VAL A 97 -18.60 -7.30 -22.60
C VAL A 97 -19.13 -6.45 -23.77
N SER A 98 -19.89 -5.37 -23.55
CA SER A 98 -20.38 -4.56 -24.67
C SER A 98 -20.46 -3.06 -24.39
N ALA A 99 -19.33 -2.35 -24.53
CA ALA A 99 -19.27 -0.92 -24.85
C ALA A 99 -17.86 -0.55 -25.38
N PRO A 100 -17.69 0.57 -26.11
CA PRO A 100 -16.54 0.79 -26.99
C PRO A 100 -15.24 0.98 -26.20
N TYR A 101 -14.22 0.18 -26.54
CA TYR A 101 -12.92 0.24 -25.88
C TYR A 101 -12.15 1.48 -26.34
N TRP A 102 -11.92 2.41 -25.41
CA TRP A 102 -10.88 3.41 -25.61
C TRP A 102 -9.52 2.74 -25.44
N ASP A 103 -8.80 2.53 -26.56
CA ASP A 103 -7.38 2.14 -26.52
C ASP A 103 -6.54 3.35 -26.09
N LEU A 104 -6.52 3.59 -24.78
CA LEU A 104 -5.66 4.61 -24.21
C LEU A 104 -4.23 4.12 -24.29
N ARG A 105 -3.36 4.91 -24.95
CA ARG A 105 -1.92 4.72 -24.96
C ARG A 105 -1.30 5.77 -24.03
N PRO A 106 -0.99 5.42 -22.76
CA PRO A 106 -0.38 6.35 -21.84
C PRO A 106 0.92 6.90 -22.41
N ASP A 107 1.05 8.23 -22.44
CA ASP A 107 2.32 8.85 -22.81
C ASP A 107 3.37 8.57 -21.74
N GLY A 108 4.58 8.23 -22.21
CA GLY A 108 5.65 7.64 -21.44
C GLY A 108 6.39 8.66 -20.59
N ASN A 109 5.83 9.08 -19.45
CA ASN A 109 6.66 9.69 -18.41
C ASN A 109 7.52 8.59 -17.74
N HIS A 110 8.61 8.23 -18.43
CA HIS A 110 9.50 7.14 -18.02
C HIS A 110 10.09 7.36 -16.63
N ARG A 111 10.30 8.62 -16.19
CA ARG A 111 10.80 8.94 -14.85
C ARG A 111 9.77 8.58 -13.77
N LYS A 112 8.54 9.06 -13.92
CA LYS A 112 7.44 8.73 -13.00
C LYS A 112 7.17 7.23 -13.00
N ARG A 113 7.12 6.58 -14.17
CA ARG A 113 6.93 5.13 -14.27
C ARG A 113 8.01 4.34 -13.55
N ALA A 114 9.28 4.71 -13.73
CA ALA A 114 10.39 4.02 -13.09
C ALA A 114 10.32 4.11 -11.56
N PHE A 115 9.99 5.28 -11.01
CA PHE A 115 9.95 5.50 -9.57
C PHE A 115 8.60 5.10 -8.94
N LEU A 116 7.52 5.79 -9.30
CA LEU A 116 6.19 5.60 -8.72
C LEU A 116 5.61 4.23 -9.07
N GLY A 117 5.90 3.70 -10.26
CA GLY A 117 5.43 2.37 -10.64
C GLY A 117 5.98 1.26 -9.74
N ARG A 118 7.23 1.38 -9.26
CA ARG A 118 7.75 0.45 -8.25
C ARG A 118 7.17 0.74 -6.87
N MET A 119 7.07 2.02 -6.48
CA MET A 119 6.49 2.40 -5.18
C MET A 119 5.06 1.91 -4.99
N LEU A 120 4.21 1.98 -6.02
CA LEU A 120 2.84 1.48 -6.00
C LEU A 120 2.79 -0.05 -5.85
N ARG A 121 3.68 -0.79 -6.53
CA ARG A 121 3.78 -2.25 -6.36
C ARG A 121 4.22 -2.62 -4.94
N ASP A 122 5.23 -1.92 -4.43
CA ASP A 122 5.72 -2.13 -3.07
C ASP A 122 4.66 -1.74 -2.02
N PHE A 123 3.83 -0.72 -2.29
CA PHE A 123 2.69 -0.34 -1.47
C PHE A 123 1.64 -1.45 -1.41
N GLY A 124 1.22 -1.95 -2.58
CA GLY A 124 0.30 -3.08 -2.68
C GLY A 124 0.82 -4.32 -1.96
N HIS A 125 2.12 -4.63 -2.10
CA HIS A 125 2.76 -5.71 -1.37
C HIS A 125 2.76 -5.46 0.14
N THR A 126 3.12 -4.27 0.61
CA THR A 126 3.19 -3.94 2.04
C THR A 126 1.83 -4.05 2.72
N TRP A 127 0.76 -3.61 2.07
CA TRP A 127 -0.62 -3.60 2.59
C TRP A 127 -1.48 -4.79 2.13
N ARG A 128 -0.87 -5.82 1.54
CA ARG A 128 -1.57 -6.98 0.96
C ARG A 128 -2.53 -7.70 1.91
N HIS A 129 -2.27 -7.71 3.22
CA HIS A 129 -3.14 -8.35 4.21
C HIS A 129 -4.49 -7.64 4.36
N VAL A 130 -4.54 -6.33 4.14
CA VAL A 130 -5.79 -5.55 4.07
C VAL A 130 -6.39 -5.60 2.67
N LEU A 131 -5.56 -5.43 1.64
CA LEU A 131 -6.01 -5.33 0.24
C LEU A 131 -6.65 -6.61 -0.31
N ARG A 132 -6.39 -7.77 0.31
CA ARG A 132 -6.98 -9.07 -0.05
C ARG A 132 -8.28 -9.38 0.70
N ALA A 133 -8.60 -8.63 1.75
CA ALA A 133 -9.79 -8.85 2.55
C ALA A 133 -10.94 -7.95 2.06
N GLU A 134 -12.16 -8.31 2.45
CA GLU A 134 -13.23 -7.34 2.41
C GLU A 134 -12.92 -6.26 3.45
N MET A 135 -12.94 -5.00 3.01
CA MET A 135 -12.65 -3.84 3.84
C MET A 135 -13.86 -2.92 3.89
N ASN A 136 -13.98 -2.20 4.99
CA ASN A 136 -15.02 -1.19 5.13
C ASN A 136 -14.68 0.09 4.36
N ASN A 137 -15.58 1.08 4.45
CA ASN A 137 -15.42 2.34 3.73
C ASN A 137 -14.22 3.17 4.24
N ILE A 138 -13.96 3.17 5.55
CA ILE A 138 -12.88 3.95 6.16
C ILE A 138 -11.52 3.44 5.65
N THR A 139 -11.29 2.13 5.74
CA THR A 139 -10.06 1.48 5.26
C THR A 139 -9.88 1.67 3.76
N PHE A 140 -10.95 1.48 2.98
CA PHE A 140 -10.95 1.71 1.55
C PHE A 140 -10.51 3.14 1.22
N THR A 141 -11.14 4.14 1.83
CA THR A 141 -10.82 5.55 1.62
C THR A 141 -9.37 5.85 2.00
N LYS A 142 -8.91 5.39 3.17
CA LYS A 142 -7.52 5.57 3.61
C LYS A 142 -6.52 5.01 2.61
N LEU A 143 -6.70 3.78 2.13
CA LEU A 143 -5.80 3.17 1.14
C LEU A 143 -5.89 3.84 -0.24
N ALA A 144 -7.09 4.25 -0.67
CA ALA A 144 -7.28 4.95 -1.94
C ALA A 144 -6.61 6.33 -1.95
N TYR A 145 -6.71 7.08 -0.85
CA TYR A 145 -6.00 8.35 -0.71
C TYR A 145 -4.48 8.18 -0.66
N ALA A 146 -3.98 7.10 -0.05
CA ALA A 146 -2.55 6.79 -0.10
C ALA A 146 -2.05 6.61 -1.54
N VAL A 147 -2.81 5.90 -2.39
CA VAL A 147 -2.50 5.78 -3.83
C VAL A 147 -2.48 7.15 -4.50
N ILE A 148 -3.50 7.98 -4.24
CA ILE A 148 -3.58 9.35 -4.79
C ILE A 148 -2.39 10.19 -4.35
N TRP A 149 -1.99 10.15 -3.08
CA TRP A 149 -0.85 10.90 -2.58
C TRP A 149 0.47 10.43 -3.18
N ILE A 150 0.68 9.11 -3.33
CA ILE A 150 1.84 8.56 -4.03
C ILE A 150 1.88 9.07 -5.48
N LEU A 151 0.75 9.00 -6.19
CA LEU A 151 0.64 9.46 -7.58
C LEU A 151 0.92 10.96 -7.74
N ASN A 152 0.55 11.74 -6.74
CA ASN A 152 0.71 13.19 -6.73
C ASN A 152 2.04 13.65 -6.12
N LEU A 153 2.92 12.72 -5.71
CA LEU A 153 4.16 13.00 -4.96
C LEU A 153 3.91 13.74 -3.63
N ASP A 154 2.68 13.67 -3.11
CA ASP A 154 2.22 14.29 -1.86
C ASP A 154 2.57 13.40 -0.67
N PHE A 155 3.86 13.11 -0.56
CA PHE A 155 4.46 12.37 0.54
C PHE A 155 5.80 13.00 0.90
N THR A 156 6.29 12.70 2.09
CA THR A 156 7.61 13.13 2.55
C THR A 156 8.54 11.95 2.67
N ILE A 157 9.83 12.19 2.48
CA ILE A 157 10.87 11.17 2.66
C ILE A 157 11.64 11.54 3.92
N VAL A 158 11.64 10.65 4.90
CA VAL A 158 12.40 10.78 6.14
C VAL A 158 13.55 9.80 6.09
N GLU A 159 14.77 10.31 6.24
CA GLU A 159 15.98 9.50 6.14
C GLU A 159 16.41 9.04 7.54
N ARG A 160 16.46 7.71 7.74
CA ARG A 160 17.10 7.11 8.90
C ARG A 160 18.59 6.97 8.62
N THR A 161 19.40 7.64 9.42
CA THR A 161 20.87 7.67 9.30
C THR A 161 21.52 7.50 10.67
N GLY A 162 22.75 6.97 10.71
CA GLY A 162 23.52 6.84 11.94
C GLY A 162 23.10 5.65 12.81
N PHE A 163 23.61 5.63 14.04
CA PHE A 163 23.30 4.63 15.03
C PHE A 163 21.88 4.82 15.59
N GLU A 164 21.10 3.74 15.60
CA GLU A 164 19.76 3.76 16.16
C GLU A 164 19.45 2.41 16.79
N HIS A 165 19.17 2.42 18.09
CA HIS A 165 18.72 1.24 18.80
C HIS A 165 17.19 1.23 18.82
N VAL A 166 16.58 0.30 18.08
CA VAL A 166 15.14 0.04 18.14
C VAL A 166 14.84 -0.57 19.51
N ALA A 167 14.15 0.18 20.38
CA ALA A 167 13.72 -0.32 21.69
C ALA A 167 12.63 -1.40 21.50
N GLY A 168 12.73 -2.52 22.23
CA GLY A 168 11.77 -3.64 22.17
C GLY A 168 12.17 -4.76 21.21
N ARG A 169 11.20 -5.61 20.85
CA ARG A 169 11.39 -6.71 19.88
C ARG A 169 11.21 -6.10 18.49
N GLY A 170 12.29 -5.89 17.75
CA GLY A 170 12.22 -5.45 16.35
C GLY A 170 11.23 -6.31 15.53
N GLY A 171 10.66 -5.75 14.47
CA GLY A 171 9.51 -6.37 13.80
C GLY A 171 9.24 -5.79 12.41
N PRO A 172 8.23 -6.31 11.70
CA PRO A 172 7.85 -5.75 10.41
C PRO A 172 7.40 -4.29 10.59
N TYR A 173 7.66 -3.45 9.57
CA TYR A 173 7.15 -2.07 9.57
C TYR A 173 5.64 -1.99 9.53
N VAL A 174 5.02 -2.99 8.92
CA VAL A 174 3.57 -3.19 8.91
C VAL A 174 3.35 -4.64 9.30
N GLY A 175 2.79 -4.84 10.48
CA GLY A 175 2.29 -6.11 10.97
C GLY A 175 1.16 -6.64 10.10
N VAL A 176 0.73 -7.86 10.40
CA VAL A 176 -0.39 -8.49 9.69
C VAL A 176 -1.75 -8.07 10.25
N ALA A 177 -1.75 -7.49 11.46
CA ALA A 177 -2.93 -6.97 12.13
C ALA A 177 -3.08 -5.45 11.98
N ASP A 178 -2.08 -4.78 11.42
CA ASP A 178 -2.02 -3.33 11.35
C ASP A 178 -3.04 -2.79 10.35
N LEU A 179 -3.72 -1.72 10.72
CA LEU A 179 -4.57 -0.96 9.81
C LEU A 179 -3.88 0.36 9.40
N PRO A 180 -4.24 0.96 8.24
CA PRO A 180 -3.70 2.22 7.78
C PRO A 180 -3.75 3.36 8.84
N PRO A 181 -2.62 3.79 9.41
CA PRO A 181 -2.63 4.71 10.55
C PRO A 181 -2.89 6.18 10.17
N TRP A 182 -2.92 6.51 8.87
CA TRP A 182 -3.15 7.88 8.42
C TRP A 182 -4.63 8.22 8.30
N GLU A 183 -4.96 9.49 8.46
CA GLU A 183 -6.31 10.00 8.22
C GLU A 183 -6.48 10.43 6.77
N ALA A 184 -7.67 10.16 6.20
CA ALA A 184 -7.99 10.49 4.82
C ALA A 184 -9.23 11.39 4.75
N PRO A 185 -9.31 12.28 3.74
CA PRO A 185 -10.54 13.03 3.49
C PRO A 185 -11.70 12.11 3.10
N ASP A 186 -12.92 12.57 3.34
CA ASP A 186 -14.15 11.83 3.03
C ASP A 186 -14.64 12.02 1.59
N ASP A 187 -13.99 12.88 0.80
CA ASP A 187 -14.42 13.20 -0.56
C ASP A 187 -14.24 11.99 -1.49
N PRO A 188 -15.32 11.49 -2.12
CA PRO A 188 -15.25 10.30 -2.97
C PRO A 188 -14.87 10.63 -4.42
N ILE A 189 -14.80 11.91 -4.79
CA ILE A 189 -14.38 12.38 -6.11
C ILE A 189 -13.29 13.44 -5.90
N VAL A 190 -12.08 13.12 -6.34
CA VAL A 190 -10.87 13.91 -6.07
C VAL A 190 -10.30 14.44 -7.38
N ARG A 191 -9.94 15.72 -7.42
CA ARG A 191 -9.30 16.30 -8.61
C ARG A 191 -7.82 15.94 -8.69
N ALA A 192 -7.39 15.40 -9.83
CA ALA A 192 -5.99 15.09 -10.14
C ALA A 192 -5.59 15.77 -11.46
N GLY A 193 -5.10 17.01 -11.36
CA GLY A 193 -4.77 17.82 -12.54
C GLY A 193 -6.02 18.21 -13.32
N THR A 194 -6.08 17.83 -14.60
CA THR A 194 -7.27 18.00 -15.45
C THR A 194 -8.22 16.80 -15.44
N SER A 195 -7.92 15.74 -14.67
CA SER A 195 -8.79 14.58 -14.47
C SER A 195 -9.42 14.53 -13.09
N TRP A 196 -10.46 13.70 -12.96
CA TRP A 196 -11.13 13.39 -11.71
C TRP A 196 -10.94 11.92 -11.36
N ILE A 197 -10.50 11.63 -10.14
CA ILE A 197 -10.40 10.27 -9.61
C ILE A 197 -11.64 10.02 -8.75
N VAL A 198 -12.44 9.04 -9.14
CA VAL A 198 -13.64 8.58 -8.44
C VAL A 198 -13.29 7.35 -7.63
N LEU A 199 -13.45 7.46 -6.32
CA LEU A 199 -13.22 6.39 -5.35
C LEU A 199 -14.51 5.59 -5.18
N ALA A 200 -14.51 4.35 -5.65
CA ALA A 200 -15.68 3.48 -5.55
C ALA A 200 -15.26 2.03 -5.30
N ARG A 201 -15.97 1.30 -4.44
CA ARG A 201 -15.70 -0.14 -4.19
C ARG A 201 -15.97 -1.04 -5.41
N GLY A 202 -16.68 -0.54 -6.41
CA GLY A 202 -16.99 -1.28 -7.63
C GLY A 202 -17.24 -0.35 -8.82
N ILE A 203 -16.99 -0.88 -10.01
CA ILE A 203 -17.08 -0.14 -11.27
C ILE A 203 -18.48 0.43 -11.54
N PRO A 204 -19.59 -0.33 -11.38
CA PRO A 204 -20.93 0.20 -11.67
C PRO A 204 -21.25 1.44 -10.82
N LYS A 205 -20.96 1.38 -9.51
CA LYS A 205 -21.12 2.51 -8.59
C LYS A 205 -20.27 3.72 -9.03
N GLY A 206 -19.02 3.49 -9.46
CA GLY A 206 -18.16 4.54 -9.97
C GLY A 206 -18.72 5.23 -11.22
N LEU A 207 -19.30 4.46 -12.15
CA LEU A 207 -19.94 5.02 -13.35
C LEU A 207 -21.16 5.87 -12.99
N ASP A 208 -21.98 5.43 -12.04
CA ASP A 208 -23.13 6.20 -11.57
C ASP A 208 -22.71 7.52 -10.92
N MET A 209 -21.66 7.49 -10.09
CA MET A 209 -21.08 8.70 -9.50
C MET A 209 -20.55 9.68 -10.54
N ILE A 210 -19.91 9.19 -11.63
CA ILE A 210 -19.47 10.04 -12.73
C ILE A 210 -20.68 10.73 -13.38
N ARG A 211 -21.75 9.98 -13.69
CA ARG A 211 -22.96 10.52 -14.31
C ARG A 211 -23.64 11.57 -13.43
N GLU A 212 -23.67 11.36 -12.12
CA GLU A 212 -24.21 12.32 -11.15
C GLU A 212 -23.35 13.58 -11.06
N HIS A 213 -22.04 13.42 -10.96
CA HIS A 213 -21.09 14.53 -10.93
C HIS A 213 -21.20 15.39 -12.20
N MET A 214 -21.36 14.77 -13.37
CA MET A 214 -21.59 15.46 -14.64
C MET A 214 -22.85 16.33 -14.62
N LYS A 215 -23.98 15.80 -14.14
CA LYS A 215 -25.24 16.56 -14.06
C LYS A 215 -25.09 17.80 -13.18
N THR A 216 -24.32 17.68 -12.12
CA THR A 216 -24.11 18.76 -11.14
C THR A 216 -23.11 19.79 -11.63
N HIS A 217 -22.20 19.42 -12.53
CA HIS A 217 -21.05 20.25 -12.94
C HIS A 217 -21.02 20.52 -14.46
N ALA A 218 -22.19 20.49 -15.11
CA ALA A 218 -22.37 20.72 -16.55
C ALA A 218 -21.83 22.08 -17.06
N THR A 219 -21.49 23.01 -16.17
CA THR A 219 -20.91 24.32 -16.47
C THR A 219 -19.39 24.33 -16.72
N PHE A 220 -18.66 23.22 -16.52
CA PHE A 220 -17.20 23.18 -16.78
C PHE A 220 -16.81 22.74 -18.21
N ALA A 221 -17.78 22.40 -19.06
CA ALA A 221 -17.54 21.93 -20.43
C ALA A 221 -17.19 23.04 -21.45
N ASP A 222 -17.07 24.29 -21.01
CA ASP A 222 -17.12 25.48 -21.88
C ASP A 222 -15.85 25.83 -22.65
N THR A 223 -14.78 25.03 -22.60
CA THR A 223 -13.60 25.29 -23.47
C THR A 223 -13.16 24.14 -24.36
N THR A 224 -13.55 22.88 -24.08
CA THR A 224 -13.15 21.71 -24.91
C THR A 224 -14.12 20.52 -24.91
N GLY A 225 -15.24 20.57 -24.18
CA GLY A 225 -16.28 19.51 -24.19
C GLY A 225 -15.81 18.09 -23.79
N THR A 226 -14.61 17.93 -23.23
CA THR A 226 -14.04 16.61 -22.89
C THR A 226 -13.56 16.60 -21.44
N ALA A 227 -14.18 15.76 -20.62
CA ALA A 227 -13.76 15.51 -19.24
C ALA A 227 -13.28 14.07 -19.09
N THR A 228 -12.20 13.90 -18.33
CA THR A 228 -11.58 12.61 -18.06
C THR A 228 -11.80 12.24 -16.61
N TYR A 229 -12.24 11.01 -16.39
CA TYR A 229 -12.45 10.42 -15.08
C TYR A 229 -11.64 9.14 -14.95
N THR A 230 -11.34 8.75 -13.73
CA THR A 230 -10.73 7.45 -13.42
C THR A 230 -11.46 6.86 -12.24
N ILE A 231 -11.96 5.64 -12.38
CA ILE A 231 -12.55 4.90 -11.28
C ILE A 231 -11.43 4.07 -10.64
N LEU A 232 -11.19 4.30 -9.34
CA LEU A 232 -10.25 3.56 -8.53
C LEU A 232 -11.00 2.71 -7.50
N THR A 233 -10.90 1.38 -7.64
CA THR A 233 -11.55 0.43 -6.71
C THR A 233 -10.58 -0.30 -5.78
N LEU A 234 -9.28 0.05 -5.82
CA LEU A 234 -8.14 -0.68 -5.24
C LEU A 234 -7.93 -2.09 -5.83
N SER A 235 -9.00 -2.79 -6.20
CA SER A 235 -8.95 -4.06 -6.92
C SER A 235 -8.73 -3.87 -8.42
N GLN A 236 -9.31 -2.81 -9.00
CA GLN A 236 -9.29 -2.51 -10.42
C GLN A 236 -9.18 -0.99 -10.66
N ILE A 237 -8.79 -0.65 -11.89
CA ILE A 237 -8.78 0.71 -12.40
C ILE A 237 -9.39 0.76 -13.81
N ILE A 238 -10.16 1.82 -14.06
CA ILE A 238 -10.70 2.17 -15.37
C ILE A 238 -10.52 3.66 -15.59
N CYS A 239 -10.09 4.05 -16.80
CA CYS A 239 -10.16 5.43 -17.26
C CYS A 239 -11.41 5.62 -18.12
N CYS A 240 -12.14 6.70 -17.88
CA CYS A 240 -13.31 7.09 -18.62
C CYS A 240 -13.08 8.45 -19.27
N LYS A 241 -13.59 8.61 -20.48
CA LYS A 241 -13.59 9.88 -21.21
C LYS A 241 -15.00 10.15 -21.69
N ILE A 242 -15.43 11.39 -21.53
CA ILE A 242 -16.67 11.87 -22.13
C ILE A 242 -16.35 12.44 -23.50
N HIS A 243 -17.06 11.97 -24.51
CA HIS A 243 -16.97 12.46 -25.87
C HIS A 243 -18.38 12.58 -26.44
N ASN A 244 -18.81 13.79 -26.81
CA ASN A 244 -20.15 14.06 -27.36
C ASN A 244 -21.29 13.50 -26.48
N ASP A 245 -21.24 13.75 -25.16
CA ASP A 245 -22.18 13.24 -24.15
C ASP A 245 -22.25 11.72 -23.96
N GLU A 246 -21.41 10.95 -24.66
CA GLU A 246 -21.24 9.52 -24.42
C GLU A 246 -20.02 9.24 -23.51
N LEU A 247 -20.22 8.33 -22.56
CA LEU A 247 -19.17 7.87 -21.65
C LEU A 247 -18.46 6.66 -22.24
N VAL A 248 -17.23 6.86 -22.70
CA VAL A 248 -16.35 5.79 -23.20
C VAL A 248 -15.36 5.42 -22.11
N TYR A 249 -15.00 4.15 -21.97
CA TYR A 249 -14.07 3.68 -20.95
C TYR A 249 -13.06 2.66 -21.46
N THR A 250 -11.93 2.56 -20.77
CA THR A 250 -10.90 1.56 -21.03
C THR A 250 -11.30 0.19 -20.49
N ARG A 251 -10.60 -0.86 -20.90
CA ARG A 251 -10.72 -2.17 -20.25
C ARG A 251 -10.39 -2.04 -18.74
N PRO A 252 -11.13 -2.73 -17.84
CA PRO A 252 -10.75 -2.82 -16.44
C PRO A 252 -9.42 -3.56 -16.27
N GLU A 253 -8.46 -2.92 -15.61
CA GLU A 253 -7.15 -3.50 -15.31
C GLU A 253 -7.04 -3.86 -13.83
N LYS A 254 -6.41 -5.00 -13.52
CA LYS A 254 -6.25 -5.52 -12.14
C LYS A 254 -5.14 -4.76 -11.41
N LEU A 255 -5.46 -4.23 -10.22
CA LEU A 255 -4.56 -3.40 -9.43
C LEU A 255 -3.99 -4.16 -8.21
N PHE A 256 -4.67 -4.21 -7.06
CA PHE A 256 -4.12 -4.84 -5.85
C PHE A 256 -4.76 -6.19 -5.46
N ILE A 257 -5.43 -6.87 -6.40
CA ILE A 257 -6.00 -8.22 -6.17
C ILE A 257 -4.85 -9.24 -6.13
N ASP A 258 -4.76 -10.04 -5.05
CA ASP A 258 -3.93 -11.24 -4.76
C ASP A 258 -2.49 -11.36 -5.30
N ALA A 259 -2.28 -10.99 -6.57
CA ALA A 259 -1.02 -10.82 -7.28
C ALA A 259 -0.53 -9.36 -7.30
N LEU A 260 0.64 -9.16 -7.92
CA LEU A 260 1.21 -7.84 -8.17
C LEU A 260 0.34 -7.05 -9.18
N PRO A 261 0.24 -5.72 -9.04
CA PRO A 261 -0.42 -4.86 -10.03
C PRO A 261 0.08 -5.10 -11.45
N SER A 262 -0.86 -5.14 -12.42
CA SER A 262 -0.50 -5.22 -13.82
C SER A 262 0.23 -3.94 -14.25
N ASP A 263 1.19 -4.07 -15.16
CA ASP A 263 1.90 -2.91 -15.72
C ASP A 263 0.92 -1.91 -16.36
N SER A 264 -0.12 -2.42 -17.02
CA SER A 264 -1.22 -1.62 -17.56
C SER A 264 -1.97 -0.84 -16.49
N ALA A 265 -2.30 -1.44 -15.34
CA ALA A 265 -2.96 -0.75 -14.23
C ALA A 265 -2.10 0.40 -13.68
N ILE A 266 -0.80 0.16 -13.54
CA ILE A 266 0.17 1.18 -13.13
C ILE A 266 0.24 2.31 -14.16
N ASP A 267 0.30 1.98 -15.45
CA ASP A 267 0.34 2.97 -16.52
C ASP A 267 -0.93 3.83 -16.56
N LEU A 268 -2.11 3.21 -16.35
CA LEU A 268 -3.38 3.93 -16.21
C LEU A 268 -3.36 4.88 -15.01
N LEU A 269 -2.95 4.41 -13.83
CA LEU A 269 -2.83 5.26 -12.62
C LEU A 269 -1.89 6.45 -12.87
N LEU A 270 -0.72 6.22 -13.47
CA LEU A 270 0.25 7.28 -13.74
C LEU A 270 -0.27 8.27 -14.79
N TRP A 271 -1.00 7.77 -15.79
CA TRP A 271 -1.64 8.62 -16.78
C TRP A 271 -2.62 9.62 -16.13
N THR A 272 -3.40 9.19 -15.13
CA THR A 272 -4.31 10.10 -14.40
C THR A 272 -3.59 11.29 -13.76
N SER A 273 -2.40 11.04 -13.19
CA SER A 273 -1.58 12.06 -12.53
C SER A 273 -0.81 12.93 -13.54
N ASN A 274 -0.48 12.38 -14.72
CA ASN A 274 0.26 13.09 -15.77
C ASN A 274 -0.54 14.21 -16.44
N LEU A 275 -1.85 14.25 -16.23
CA LEU A 275 -2.71 15.35 -16.63
C LEU A 275 -2.52 16.63 -15.79
N ARG A 276 -1.62 16.63 -14.81
CA ARG A 276 -1.11 17.86 -14.18
C ARG A 276 -0.17 18.58 -15.15
N ALA A 277 -0.28 19.92 -15.19
CA ALA A 277 0.61 20.76 -16.00
C ALA A 277 2.07 20.40 -15.71
N THR A 278 2.83 20.09 -16.76
CA THR A 278 4.28 19.88 -16.65
C THR A 278 4.91 21.18 -16.13
N PRO A 279 5.83 21.11 -15.15
CA PRO A 279 6.55 22.29 -14.69
C PRO A 279 7.21 23.00 -15.88
N GLU A 280 7.12 24.33 -15.90
CA GLU A 280 7.84 25.14 -16.89
C GLU A 280 9.34 24.80 -16.83
N PRO A 281 10.00 24.60 -17.98
CA PRO A 281 11.41 24.23 -18.02
C PRO A 281 12.26 25.29 -17.31
N SER A 282 12.94 24.86 -16.24
CA SER A 282 13.84 25.74 -15.48
C SER A 282 15.20 25.86 -16.16
N ARG A 283 16.05 26.80 -15.74
CA ARG A 283 17.45 26.87 -16.25
C ARG A 283 18.22 25.55 -16.08
N LEU A 284 17.84 24.74 -15.09
CA LEU A 284 18.45 23.44 -14.82
C LEU A 284 18.08 22.39 -15.89
N THR A 285 16.94 22.50 -16.57
CA THR A 285 16.53 21.53 -17.60
C THR A 285 17.40 21.59 -18.85
N TYR A 286 18.11 22.70 -19.07
CA TYR A 286 19.04 22.87 -20.19
C TYR A 286 20.44 22.31 -19.92
N LEU A 287 20.74 21.91 -18.68
CA LEU A 287 22.02 21.28 -18.37
C LEU A 287 22.06 19.84 -18.91
N PRO A 288 23.23 19.29 -19.26
CA PRO A 288 23.36 17.87 -19.59
C PRO A 288 22.80 16.99 -18.48
N ILE A 289 22.21 15.85 -18.84
CA ILE A 289 21.47 14.99 -17.91
C ILE A 289 22.36 14.48 -16.77
N GLU A 290 23.65 14.27 -17.04
CA GLU A 290 24.65 13.85 -16.07
C GLU A 290 24.91 14.93 -15.02
N ILE A 291 24.83 16.20 -15.41
CA ILE A 291 24.97 17.34 -14.50
C ILE A 291 23.70 17.49 -13.67
N GLN A 292 22.53 17.33 -14.27
CA GLN A 292 21.25 17.30 -13.54
C GLN A 292 21.27 16.20 -12.46
N ASP A 293 21.66 14.98 -12.81
CA ASP A 293 21.75 13.86 -11.87
C ASP A 293 22.73 14.12 -10.74
N ARG A 294 23.87 14.75 -11.02
CA ARG A 294 24.83 15.17 -9.99
C ARG A 294 24.22 16.19 -9.04
N ILE A 295 23.53 17.21 -9.56
CA ILE A 295 22.85 18.23 -8.75
C ILE A 295 21.82 17.57 -7.83
N LEU A 296 20.97 16.69 -8.35
CA LEU A 296 19.94 15.99 -7.57
C LEU A 296 20.54 15.17 -6.42
N ARG A 297 21.64 14.44 -6.68
CA ARG A 297 22.36 13.66 -5.67
C ARG A 297 23.05 14.52 -4.61
N HIS A 298 23.55 15.69 -4.99
CA HIS A 298 24.16 16.62 -4.03
C HIS A 298 23.12 17.37 -3.19
N ALA A 299 21.93 17.62 -3.75
CA ALA A 299 20.85 18.34 -3.07
C ALA A 299 20.08 17.48 -2.04
N THR A 300 20.26 16.16 -2.07
CA THR A 300 19.48 15.21 -1.27
C THR A 300 20.36 14.25 -0.50
N LYS A 301 19.82 13.65 0.56
CA LYS A 301 20.55 12.72 1.44
C LYS A 301 20.57 11.27 0.91
N SER A 302 19.65 10.91 0.02
CA SER A 302 19.51 9.56 -0.51
C SER A 302 19.14 9.57 -2.00
N SER A 303 19.41 8.45 -2.67
CA SER A 303 18.99 8.23 -4.06
C SER A 303 17.47 8.22 -4.24
N VAL A 304 16.70 7.81 -3.22
CA VAL A 304 15.22 7.80 -3.24
C VAL A 304 14.67 9.23 -3.16
N ALA A 305 15.26 10.06 -2.30
CA ALA A 305 14.94 11.49 -2.23
C ALA A 305 15.35 12.23 -3.52
N ALA A 306 16.51 11.92 -4.09
CA ALA A 306 16.94 12.46 -5.38
C ALA A 306 15.93 12.14 -6.50
N ALA A 307 15.40 10.91 -6.51
CA ALA A 307 14.42 10.47 -7.51
C ALA A 307 13.10 11.25 -7.41
N LYS A 308 12.56 11.40 -6.19
CA LYS A 308 11.36 12.23 -5.96
C LYS A 308 11.59 13.66 -6.44
N PHE A 309 12.70 14.27 -6.03
CA PHE A 309 13.03 15.65 -6.37
C PHE A 309 13.25 15.85 -7.87
N GLY A 310 13.88 14.87 -8.54
CA GLY A 310 14.04 14.87 -9.99
C GLY A 310 12.69 14.84 -10.73
N ILE A 311 11.71 14.09 -10.23
CA ILE A 311 10.37 14.08 -10.84
C ILE A 311 9.64 15.41 -10.62
N GLU A 312 9.70 15.97 -9.41
CA GLU A 312 9.07 17.26 -9.08
C GLU A 312 9.61 18.40 -9.94
N LEU A 313 10.93 18.40 -10.19
CA LEU A 313 11.59 19.41 -11.02
C LEU A 313 11.64 19.05 -12.51
N SER A 314 11.16 17.87 -12.89
CA SER A 314 11.33 17.31 -14.25
C SER A 314 12.80 17.25 -14.72
N LEU A 315 13.72 16.95 -13.80
CA LEU A 315 15.16 16.84 -14.02
C LEU A 315 15.67 15.40 -13.92
N GLY A 316 16.83 15.16 -14.52
CA GLY A 316 17.59 13.93 -14.33
C GLY A 316 17.10 12.74 -15.15
N SER A 317 17.83 11.63 -15.03
CA SER A 317 17.51 10.36 -15.69
C SER A 317 16.40 9.61 -14.94
N PRO A 318 15.67 8.69 -15.62
CA PRO A 318 14.76 7.77 -14.94
C PRO A 318 15.47 6.97 -13.84
N PHE A 319 14.84 6.86 -12.68
CA PHE A 319 15.46 6.22 -11.53
C PHE A 319 15.68 4.72 -11.74
N SER A 320 16.93 4.26 -11.65
CA SER A 320 17.30 2.87 -11.90
C SER A 320 17.06 1.91 -10.73
N TRP A 321 16.69 2.43 -9.56
CA TRP A 321 16.65 1.69 -8.30
C TRP A 321 17.96 0.97 -7.96
N THR A 322 19.07 1.52 -8.44
CA THR A 322 20.41 1.05 -8.16
C THR A 322 21.29 2.22 -7.77
N GLU A 323 22.17 2.01 -6.80
CA GLU A 323 23.19 2.97 -6.40
C GLU A 323 24.51 2.24 -6.24
N ARG A 324 25.57 2.76 -6.87
CA ARG A 324 26.93 2.17 -6.84
C ARG A 324 26.93 0.66 -7.14
N CYS A 325 26.20 0.26 -8.19
CA CYS A 325 26.01 -1.12 -8.63
C CYS A 325 25.28 -2.04 -7.62
N ARG A 326 24.65 -1.49 -6.58
CA ARG A 326 23.83 -2.24 -5.61
C ARG A 326 22.37 -1.88 -5.77
N ARG A 327 21.48 -2.83 -5.49
CA ARG A 327 20.03 -2.63 -5.60
C ARG A 327 19.51 -1.91 -4.36
N ILE A 328 18.61 -0.96 -4.57
CA ILE A 328 17.78 -0.41 -3.50
C ILE A 328 16.56 -1.31 -3.36
N LYS A 329 16.34 -1.86 -2.17
CA LYS A 329 15.28 -2.82 -1.86
C LYS A 329 14.29 -2.22 -0.86
N LEU A 330 13.07 -2.74 -0.89
CA LEU A 330 12.09 -2.51 0.16
C LEU A 330 12.62 -3.19 1.44
N GLU A 331 12.78 -2.43 2.51
CA GLU A 331 13.09 -2.93 3.85
C GLU A 331 11.76 -3.17 4.57
N GLU A 332 11.42 -4.44 4.80
CA GLU A 332 10.14 -4.81 5.40
C GLU A 332 10.19 -4.82 6.94
N VAL A 333 11.39 -4.80 7.53
CA VAL A 333 11.60 -5.03 8.97
C VAL A 333 12.38 -3.87 9.57
N LEU A 334 11.85 -3.32 10.66
CA LEU A 334 12.53 -2.37 11.50
C LEU A 334 13.65 -3.06 12.29
N ARG A 335 14.90 -2.67 12.01
CA ARG A 335 16.11 -3.21 12.64
C ARG A 335 16.94 -2.12 13.28
N HIS A 336 17.80 -2.54 14.22
CA HIS A 336 18.87 -1.69 14.74
C HIS A 336 19.75 -1.18 13.60
N ARG A 337 20.27 0.03 13.77
CA ARG A 337 21.16 0.67 12.81
C ARG A 337 22.50 0.97 13.47
N THR A 338 23.53 0.87 12.66
CA THR A 338 24.91 1.25 13.00
C THR A 338 25.36 2.36 12.07
N GLU A 339 26.46 3.03 12.38
CA GLU A 339 27.04 4.06 11.50
C GLU A 339 27.40 3.51 10.11
N ALA A 340 27.72 2.22 10.01
CA ALA A 340 27.98 1.53 8.75
C ALA A 340 26.70 1.14 7.97
N SER A 341 25.52 1.27 8.57
CA SER A 341 24.26 0.92 7.91
C SER A 341 23.94 1.92 6.79
N PRO A 342 23.60 1.46 5.57
CA PRO A 342 23.18 2.34 4.51
C PRO A 342 21.99 3.21 4.92
N VAL A 343 21.91 4.41 4.35
CA VAL A 343 20.75 5.30 4.49
C VAL A 343 19.48 4.55 4.14
N GLU A 344 18.45 4.74 4.96
CA GLU A 344 17.16 4.13 4.78
C GLU A 344 16.09 5.21 4.67
N SER A 345 15.41 5.23 3.52
CA SER A 345 14.48 6.27 3.12
C SER A 345 13.05 5.80 3.39
N GLN A 346 12.46 6.32 4.45
CA GLN A 346 11.09 6.02 4.83
C GLN A 346 10.10 6.97 4.16
N ILE A 347 9.00 6.44 3.67
CA ILE A 347 7.94 7.23 3.05
C ILE A 347 6.87 7.55 4.10
N PHE A 348 6.55 8.84 4.22
CA PHE A 348 5.56 9.34 5.16
C PHE A 348 4.41 10.00 4.40
N LEU A 349 3.19 9.52 4.66
CA LEU A 349 1.93 10.05 4.13
C LEU A 349 1.30 10.94 5.19
N LYS A 350 1.13 12.23 4.89
CA LYS A 350 0.59 13.23 5.84
C LYS A 350 1.25 13.20 7.23
N GLY A 351 2.57 12.97 7.26
CA GLY A 351 3.36 12.92 8.49
C GLY A 351 3.33 11.58 9.23
N VAL A 352 2.66 10.55 8.70
CA VAL A 352 2.60 9.21 9.28
C VAL A 352 3.37 8.22 8.40
N MET A 353 4.13 7.30 9.02
CA MET A 353 4.93 6.31 8.29
C MET A 353 4.02 5.33 7.51
N SER A 354 4.29 5.14 6.22
CA SER A 354 3.37 4.44 5.31
C SER A 354 3.58 2.92 5.22
N GLY A 355 4.56 2.39 5.94
CA GLY A 355 5.08 1.04 5.79
C GLY A 355 6.19 0.90 4.75
N LEU A 356 6.34 1.87 3.84
CA LEU A 356 7.39 1.83 2.82
C LEU A 356 8.70 2.38 3.35
N SER A 357 9.73 1.54 3.32
CA SER A 357 11.10 1.92 3.65
C SER A 357 12.05 1.35 2.60
N TYR A 358 12.99 2.15 2.13
CA TYR A 358 13.92 1.75 1.08
C TYR A 358 15.36 1.84 1.56
N LYS A 359 16.10 0.75 1.36
CA LYS A 359 17.49 0.68 1.81
C LYS A 359 18.37 0.07 0.73
N LEU A 360 19.60 0.57 0.63
CA LEU A 360 20.60 -0.06 -0.23
C LEU A 360 20.93 -1.46 0.30
N GLU A 361 20.96 -2.44 -0.60
CA GLU A 361 21.41 -3.77 -0.25
C GLU A 361 22.84 -3.71 0.33
N ALA A 362 23.03 -4.40 1.46
CA ALA A 362 24.35 -4.54 2.04
C ALA A 362 25.31 -5.11 0.99
N ALA A 363 26.58 -4.72 1.04
CA ALA A 363 27.58 -5.43 0.26
C ALA A 363 27.46 -6.93 0.60
N PRO A 364 27.51 -7.85 -0.37
CA PRO A 364 27.81 -9.23 0.00
C PRO A 364 29.07 -9.17 0.85
N LEU A 365 29.00 -9.70 2.07
CA LEU A 365 30.17 -9.82 2.94
C LEU A 365 31.22 -10.60 2.14
N GLY A 366 32.15 -9.87 1.55
CA GLY A 366 33.37 -10.42 1.01
C GLY A 366 34.05 -11.11 2.19
N PHE A 367 34.25 -12.43 2.05
CA PHE A 367 34.93 -13.30 2.99
C PHE A 367 34.28 -13.39 4.37
N LYS A 368 33.47 -14.45 4.57
CA LYS A 368 33.60 -15.19 5.84
C LYS A 368 35.06 -15.66 5.88
N VAL A 369 35.91 -14.96 6.63
CA VAL A 369 37.16 -15.57 7.07
C VAL A 369 36.72 -16.73 7.95
N ASP A 370 36.99 -17.94 7.48
CA ASP A 370 36.86 -19.11 8.32
C ASP A 370 37.90 -18.97 9.45
N MET A 371 37.43 -18.55 10.61
CA MET A 371 38.24 -18.40 11.82
C MET A 371 38.84 -19.75 12.28
N SER A 372 38.46 -20.87 11.66
CA SER A 372 39.10 -22.17 11.85
C SER A 372 40.55 -22.24 11.32
N SER A 373 40.97 -21.26 10.51
CA SER A 373 42.30 -21.21 9.89
C SER A 373 43.30 -20.28 10.59
N LEU A 374 42.90 -19.62 11.68
CA LEU A 374 43.85 -18.87 12.50
C LEU A 374 44.71 -19.85 13.33
N PRO A 375 46.06 -19.74 13.29
CA PRO A 375 46.91 -20.51 14.17
C PRO A 375 46.54 -20.23 15.63
N ALA A 376 46.43 -21.28 16.43
CA ALA A 376 46.22 -21.13 17.88
C ALA A 376 47.31 -20.21 18.47
N PRO A 377 46.96 -19.30 19.39
CA PRO A 377 47.95 -18.47 20.06
C PRO A 377 48.95 -19.37 20.80
N PRO A 378 50.26 -19.06 20.76
CA PRO A 378 51.26 -19.87 21.45
C PRO A 378 50.95 -19.90 22.95
N LEU A 379 50.97 -21.11 23.52
CA LEU A 379 50.81 -21.34 24.95
C LEU A 379 51.87 -20.54 25.73
N PRO A 380 51.50 -19.88 26.85
CA PRO A 380 52.46 -19.18 27.67
C PRO A 380 53.45 -20.19 28.27
N THR A 381 54.72 -20.02 27.94
CA THR A 381 55.83 -20.75 28.54
C THR A 381 55.87 -20.42 30.03
N VAL A 382 55.47 -21.37 30.87
CA VAL A 382 55.68 -21.30 32.31
C VAL A 382 57.19 -21.38 32.55
N ALA A 383 57.78 -20.27 32.97
CA ALA A 383 59.15 -20.24 33.43
C ALA A 383 59.25 -21.06 34.72
N MET A 384 59.90 -22.22 34.65
CA MET A 384 60.36 -22.92 35.84
C MET A 384 61.55 -22.16 36.43
N LEU A 385 61.40 -21.70 37.68
CA LEU A 385 62.51 -21.23 38.50
C LEU A 385 63.33 -22.44 38.99
N PRO A 386 64.68 -22.41 38.94
CA PRO A 386 65.52 -23.47 39.49
C PRO A 386 65.60 -23.41 41.04
N PRO A 387 66.10 -24.49 41.67
CA PRO A 387 65.91 -24.78 43.10
C PRO A 387 66.60 -23.84 44.09
#